data_AF-A0A8C7X8X9-F1
#
_entry.id   AF-A0A8C7X8X9-F1
#
_cell.length_a   1.000
_cell.length_b   1.000
_cell.length_c   1.000
_cell.angle_alpha   90.00
_cell.angle_beta   90.00
_cell.angle_gamma   90.00
#
_symmetry.space_group_name_H-M   'P 1'
#
loop_
_entity.id
_entity.type
_entity.pdbx_description
1 polymer ?
#
loop_
_entity_poly.entity_id
_entity_poly.type
_entity_poly.pdbx_seq_one_letter_code
_entity_poly.pdbx_strand_id
1 'polypeptide(L)'
;MIEPVMNAVSLHQVKKQSQLSLLDYLLQEHGAPTTEAFLTAQRNFVQSCAGYSLICYLLQVKDRHNGNILLDADGHIIHIDFGFILSSSPRNLGFETSAFKLTSEFVDVMGGPDGDMFIYFKMLMLQGLIAARKHMDRVLQVVEIMQQGSHLPCFHGSSTMRALKERFHMSLTEEQLQLLIDQLVDGSMRSLTTKLYDGFQYLTNGIM
;
A
#
# COMPACT_ATOMS: atom_id res chain seq x y z
N MET A 1 -6.03 -1.11 23.22
CA MET A 1 -5.99 -2.55 22.93
C MET A 1 -6.18 -2.71 21.43
N ILE A 2 -5.39 -3.56 20.77
CA ILE A 2 -5.46 -3.80 19.32
C ILE A 2 -5.91 -5.25 19.13
N GLU A 3 -6.88 -5.49 18.26
CA GLU A 3 -7.31 -6.83 17.88
C GLU A 3 -6.30 -7.43 16.88
N PRO A 4 -5.75 -8.62 17.13
CA PRO A 4 -4.78 -9.24 16.23
C PRO A 4 -5.48 -9.84 15.00
N VAL A 5 -4.84 -9.70 13.84
CA VAL A 5 -5.25 -10.41 12.63
C VAL A 5 -4.85 -11.88 12.77
N MET A 6 -5.82 -12.78 12.63
CA MET A 6 -5.59 -14.21 12.72
C MET A 6 -5.11 -14.75 11.37
N ASN A 7 -4.32 -15.83 11.39
CA ASN A 7 -3.85 -16.55 10.20
C ASN A 7 -3.09 -15.68 9.18
N ALA A 8 -2.37 -14.67 9.67
CA ALA A 8 -1.55 -13.80 8.84
C ALA A 8 -0.12 -13.70 9.40
N VAL A 9 0.85 -13.62 8.49
CA VAL A 9 2.28 -13.61 8.79
C VAL A 9 2.91 -12.41 8.09
N SER A 10 3.86 -11.72 8.73
CA SER A 10 4.53 -10.59 8.06
C SER A 10 5.31 -11.05 6.83
N LEU A 11 5.36 -10.25 5.78
CA LEU A 11 6.17 -10.54 4.59
C LEU A 11 7.65 -10.74 4.95
N HIS A 12 8.11 -10.03 5.97
CA HIS A 12 9.43 -10.24 6.55
C HIS A 12 9.62 -11.68 7.04
N GLN A 13 8.67 -12.20 7.83
CA GLN A 13 8.71 -13.58 8.33
C GLN A 13 8.55 -14.60 7.22
N VAL A 14 7.67 -14.36 6.23
CA VAL A 14 7.52 -15.22 5.04
C VAL A 14 8.88 -15.40 4.36
N LYS A 15 9.57 -14.29 4.06
CA LYS A 15 10.89 -14.31 3.42
C LYS A 15 11.95 -14.98 4.29
N LYS A 16 11.96 -14.66 5.60
CA LYS A 16 12.93 -15.21 6.55
C LYS A 16 12.77 -16.72 6.78
N GLN A 17 11.54 -17.23 6.79
CA GLN A 17 11.27 -18.64 7.09
C GLN A 17 11.33 -19.52 5.85
N SER A 18 10.75 -19.05 4.73
CA SER A 18 10.73 -19.83 3.48
C SER A 18 12.05 -19.73 2.70
N GLN A 19 12.78 -18.61 2.83
CA GLN A 19 13.90 -18.26 1.95
C GLN A 19 13.52 -18.22 0.45
N LEU A 20 12.23 -18.03 0.15
CA LEU A 20 11.67 -17.96 -1.20
C LEU A 20 11.37 -16.51 -1.57
N SER A 21 11.23 -16.26 -2.88
CA SER A 21 10.57 -15.05 -3.37
C SER A 21 9.09 -15.07 -2.99
N LEU A 22 8.42 -13.92 -2.97
CA LEU A 22 7.00 -13.87 -2.67
C LEU A 22 6.14 -14.68 -3.66
N LEU A 23 6.49 -14.67 -4.96
CA LEU A 23 5.82 -15.47 -5.97
C LEU A 23 6.02 -16.97 -5.72
N ASP A 24 7.25 -17.40 -5.48
CA ASP A 24 7.55 -18.81 -5.21
C ASP A 24 6.85 -19.31 -3.94
N TYR A 25 6.75 -18.46 -2.92
CA TYR A 25 6.00 -18.77 -1.71
C TYR A 25 4.51 -19.00 -2.02
N LEU A 26 3.87 -18.10 -2.78
CA LEU A 26 2.46 -18.28 -3.18
C LEU A 26 2.26 -19.52 -4.06
N LEU A 27 3.21 -19.85 -4.95
CA LEU A 27 3.17 -21.07 -5.74
C LEU A 27 3.31 -22.33 -4.88
N GLN A 28 4.13 -22.27 -3.83
CA GLN A 28 4.27 -23.38 -2.88
C GLN A 28 2.98 -23.60 -2.08
N GLU A 29 2.37 -22.54 -1.56
CA GLU A 29 1.20 -22.64 -0.67
C GLU A 29 -0.11 -22.90 -1.45
N HIS A 30 -0.26 -22.35 -2.66
CA HIS A 30 -1.51 -22.40 -3.42
C HIS A 30 -1.42 -23.23 -4.73
N GLY A 31 -0.25 -23.78 -5.03
CA GLY A 31 -0.02 -24.64 -6.19
C GLY A 31 0.43 -23.91 -7.46
N ALA A 32 0.46 -24.65 -8.57
CA ALA A 32 0.97 -24.16 -9.84
C ALA A 32 0.17 -22.96 -10.40
N PRO A 33 0.73 -22.14 -11.32
CA PRO A 33 0.09 -20.90 -11.79
C PRO A 33 -1.31 -21.06 -12.41
N THR A 34 -1.66 -22.26 -12.86
CA THR A 34 -2.94 -22.59 -13.50
C THR A 34 -3.97 -23.19 -12.54
N THR A 35 -3.62 -23.40 -11.27
CA THR A 35 -4.57 -23.93 -10.28
C THR A 35 -5.55 -22.85 -9.86
N GLU A 36 -6.79 -23.26 -9.57
CA GLU A 36 -7.82 -22.35 -9.06
C GLU A 36 -7.39 -21.69 -7.73
N ALA A 37 -6.69 -22.45 -6.88
CA ALA A 37 -6.18 -21.95 -5.61
C ALA A 37 -5.16 -20.81 -5.81
N PHE A 38 -4.16 -20.97 -6.69
CA PHE A 38 -3.20 -19.91 -6.97
C PHE A 38 -3.86 -18.70 -7.64
N LEU A 39 -4.72 -18.92 -8.64
CA LEU A 39 -5.43 -17.84 -9.32
C LEU A 39 -6.31 -17.03 -8.37
N THR A 40 -6.92 -17.69 -7.37
CA THR A 40 -7.70 -17.03 -6.33
C THR A 40 -6.80 -16.23 -5.38
N ALA A 41 -5.72 -16.83 -4.88
CA ALA A 41 -4.77 -16.15 -4.00
C ALA A 41 -4.12 -14.94 -4.68
N GLN A 42 -3.73 -15.07 -5.95
CA GLN A 42 -3.19 -13.98 -6.76
C GLN A 42 -4.20 -12.85 -6.94
N ARG A 43 -5.48 -13.17 -7.18
CA ARG A 43 -6.54 -12.16 -7.26
C ARG A 43 -6.75 -11.44 -5.93
N ASN A 44 -6.78 -12.18 -4.83
CA ASN A 44 -6.89 -11.65 -3.48
C ASN A 44 -5.72 -10.70 -3.15
N PHE A 45 -4.51 -11.09 -3.53
CA PHE A 45 -3.31 -10.28 -3.43
C PHE A 45 -3.45 -8.96 -4.20
N VAL A 46 -3.87 -9.03 -5.47
CA VAL A 46 -4.04 -7.85 -6.33
C VAL A 46 -5.10 -6.90 -5.78
N GLN A 47 -6.25 -7.42 -5.36
CA GLN A 47 -7.36 -6.62 -4.84
C GLN A 47 -7.01 -5.93 -3.53
N SER A 48 -6.43 -6.67 -2.58
CA SER A 48 -5.96 -6.10 -1.32
C SER A 48 -4.83 -5.10 -1.53
N CYS A 49 -3.89 -5.39 -2.44
CA CYS A 49 -2.81 -4.47 -2.81
C CYS A 49 -3.33 -3.17 -3.40
N ALA A 50 -4.31 -3.21 -4.31
CA ALA A 50 -4.92 -2.00 -4.86
C ALA A 50 -5.63 -1.17 -3.77
N GLY A 51 -6.40 -1.83 -2.91
CA GLY A 51 -7.06 -1.17 -1.78
C GLY A 51 -6.08 -0.47 -0.84
N TYR A 52 -5.05 -1.18 -0.38
CA TYR A 52 -4.04 -0.61 0.51
C TYR A 52 -3.16 0.45 -0.16
N SER A 53 -2.86 0.34 -1.45
CA SER A 53 -2.15 1.38 -2.19
C SER A 53 -2.95 2.68 -2.23
N LEU A 54 -4.27 2.63 -2.44
CA LEU A 54 -5.14 3.81 -2.35
C LEU A 54 -5.21 4.39 -0.94
N ILE A 55 -5.31 3.54 0.09
CA ILE A 55 -5.31 3.98 1.49
C ILE A 55 -4.00 4.68 1.83
N CYS A 56 -2.86 4.09 1.46
CA CYS A 56 -1.54 4.68 1.68
C CYS A 56 -1.39 6.01 0.96
N TYR A 57 -1.86 6.09 -0.29
CA TYR A 57 -1.83 7.32 -1.06
C TYR A 57 -2.69 8.43 -0.42
N LEU A 58 -3.98 8.16 -0.18
CA LEU A 58 -4.93 9.15 0.32
C LEU A 58 -4.60 9.59 1.74
N LEU A 59 -4.28 8.66 2.64
CA LEU A 59 -3.99 8.97 4.04
C LEU A 59 -2.53 9.25 4.32
N GLN A 60 -1.65 9.19 3.31
CA GLN A 60 -0.21 9.37 3.47
C GLN A 60 0.34 8.47 4.58
N VAL A 61 0.01 7.18 4.49
CA VAL A 61 0.54 6.17 5.43
C VAL A 61 2.02 5.97 5.12
N LYS A 62 2.85 6.14 6.14
CA LYS A 62 4.31 6.03 6.06
C LYS A 62 4.81 4.82 6.84
N ASP A 63 6.13 4.62 6.85
CA ASP A 63 6.79 3.49 7.50
C ASP A 63 6.32 2.14 6.92
N ARG A 64 6.28 2.03 5.59
CA ARG A 64 5.76 0.84 4.89
C ARG A 64 6.91 -0.10 4.53
N HIS A 65 7.29 -0.96 5.46
CA HIS A 65 8.26 -2.05 5.28
C HIS A 65 7.61 -3.43 5.40
N ASN A 66 8.34 -4.49 5.03
CA ASN A 66 7.85 -5.88 5.01
C ASN A 66 7.41 -6.43 6.39
N GLY A 67 7.79 -5.76 7.48
CA GLY A 67 7.31 -6.07 8.83
C GLY A 67 5.90 -5.54 9.13
N ASN A 68 5.49 -4.46 8.44
CA ASN A 68 4.19 -3.80 8.60
C ASN A 68 3.16 -4.25 7.56
N ILE A 69 3.50 -5.23 6.73
CA ILE A 69 2.62 -5.81 5.73
C ILE A 69 2.55 -7.31 6.02
N LEU A 70 1.36 -7.76 6.38
CA LEU A 70 1.06 -9.18 6.57
C LEU A 70 0.54 -9.78 5.27
N LEU A 71 0.71 -11.09 5.13
CA LEU A 71 0.07 -11.94 4.13
C LEU A 71 -0.80 -12.94 4.89
N ASP A 72 -2.10 -13.00 4.56
CA ASP A 72 -3.00 -14.01 5.12
C ASP A 72 -2.96 -15.33 4.34
N ALA A 73 -3.57 -16.36 4.91
CA ALA A 73 -3.63 -17.70 4.32
C ALA A 73 -4.43 -17.79 3.00
N ASP A 74 -5.17 -16.75 2.62
CA ASP A 74 -5.94 -16.69 1.37
C ASP A 74 -5.27 -15.82 0.30
N GLY A 75 -4.08 -15.27 0.60
CA GLY A 75 -3.27 -14.46 -0.32
C GLY A 75 -3.51 -12.95 -0.24
N HIS A 76 -4.29 -12.43 0.70
CA HIS A 76 -4.45 -10.99 0.88
C HIS A 76 -3.25 -10.38 1.60
N ILE A 77 -2.84 -9.18 1.17
CA ILE A 77 -1.97 -8.35 1.99
C ILE A 77 -2.78 -7.51 2.97
N ILE A 78 -2.26 -7.34 4.19
CA ILE A 78 -2.90 -6.59 5.26
C ILE A 78 -1.87 -5.65 5.88
N HIS A 79 -2.08 -4.34 5.76
CA HIS A 79 -1.20 -3.36 6.38
C HIS A 79 -1.55 -3.21 7.86
N ILE A 80 -0.52 -3.22 8.71
CA ILE A 80 -0.63 -2.98 10.16
C ILE A 80 0.22 -1.78 10.56
N ASP A 81 0.14 -1.41 11.84
CA ASP A 81 0.90 -0.31 12.45
C ASP A 81 0.76 1.02 11.70
N PHE A 82 -0.39 1.70 11.89
CA PHE A 82 -0.65 3.01 11.27
C PHE A 82 -0.11 4.18 12.12
N GLY A 83 1.02 4.01 12.81
CA GLY A 83 1.61 5.04 13.69
C GLY A 83 2.00 6.34 12.98
N PHE A 84 2.24 6.29 11.65
CA PHE A 84 2.61 7.45 10.84
C PHE A 84 1.64 7.62 9.67
N ILE A 85 0.72 8.58 9.80
CA ILE A 85 -0.25 8.96 8.79
C ILE A 85 -0.31 10.46 8.60
N LEU A 86 -0.93 10.89 7.50
CA LEU A 86 -1.17 12.28 7.13
C LEU A 86 0.13 13.09 7.11
N SER A 87 0.26 14.05 8.01
CA SER A 87 1.44 14.91 8.08
C SER A 87 2.57 14.33 8.93
N SER A 88 2.31 13.28 9.73
CA SER A 88 3.32 12.65 10.58
C SER A 88 4.38 11.94 9.73
N SER A 89 5.62 11.86 10.21
CA SER A 89 6.72 11.16 9.51
C SER A 89 7.66 10.52 10.52
N PRO A 90 8.22 9.33 10.22
CA PRO A 90 9.30 8.77 11.02
C PRO A 90 10.52 9.71 10.98
N ARG A 91 10.86 10.30 12.14
CA ARG A 91 12.12 11.04 12.41
C ARG A 91 12.49 12.16 11.41
N ASN A 92 11.52 12.81 10.75
CA ASN A 92 11.74 13.87 9.75
C ASN A 92 12.74 13.50 8.63
N LEU A 93 12.92 12.20 8.38
CA LEU A 93 13.99 11.74 7.50
C LEU A 93 13.75 12.09 6.02
N GLY A 94 12.55 12.51 5.64
CA GLY A 94 12.23 12.93 4.26
C GLY A 94 12.44 11.84 3.19
N PHE A 95 12.76 10.61 3.61
CA PHE A 95 13.16 9.55 2.69
C PHE A 95 11.96 8.94 1.96
N GLU A 96 10.79 8.74 2.58
CA GLU A 96 9.65 8.13 1.89
C GLU A 96 8.91 9.15 1.00
N THR A 97 9.31 9.19 -0.27
CA THR A 97 8.66 9.98 -1.33
C THR A 97 7.66 9.18 -2.16
N SER A 98 7.64 7.85 -2.00
CA SER A 98 6.71 6.98 -2.72
C SER A 98 5.28 7.12 -2.21
N ALA A 99 4.31 7.10 -3.12
CA ALA A 99 2.89 7.17 -2.79
C ALA A 99 2.40 5.95 -2.00
N PHE A 100 2.98 4.78 -2.30
CA PHE A 100 2.73 3.50 -1.65
C PHE A 100 3.90 2.55 -1.93
N LYS A 101 3.93 1.41 -1.24
CA LYS A 101 4.95 0.36 -1.47
C LYS A 101 4.50 -0.53 -2.63
N LEU A 102 5.32 -0.60 -3.68
CA LEU A 102 5.14 -1.53 -4.80
C LEU A 102 6.50 -2.04 -5.23
N THR A 103 6.89 -3.22 -4.74
CA THR A 103 8.21 -3.81 -5.00
C THR A 103 8.20 -4.64 -6.28
N SER A 104 9.38 -5.00 -6.79
CA SER A 104 9.47 -5.95 -7.90
C SER A 104 8.84 -7.29 -7.56
N GLU A 105 9.00 -7.79 -6.33
CA GLU A 105 8.36 -9.04 -5.89
C GLU A 105 6.84 -8.97 -5.97
N PHE A 106 6.23 -7.81 -5.69
CA PHE A 106 4.77 -7.64 -5.83
C PHE A 106 4.37 -7.68 -7.31
N VAL A 107 5.15 -7.03 -8.16
CA VAL A 107 4.90 -7.02 -9.62
C VAL A 107 5.07 -8.40 -10.23
N ASP A 108 6.04 -9.20 -9.75
CA ASP A 108 6.23 -10.59 -10.17
C ASP A 108 5.01 -11.45 -9.80
N VAL A 109 4.44 -11.28 -8.59
CA VAL A 109 3.16 -11.91 -8.21
C VAL A 109 2.03 -11.52 -9.16
N MET A 110 2.04 -10.30 -9.72
CA MET A 110 1.05 -9.83 -10.68
C MET A 110 1.32 -10.25 -12.14
N GLY A 111 2.34 -11.08 -12.39
CA GLY A 111 2.70 -11.54 -13.73
C GLY A 111 3.60 -10.58 -14.51
N GLY A 112 4.23 -9.62 -13.83
CA GLY A 112 5.14 -8.64 -14.43
C GLY A 112 4.45 -7.34 -14.88
N PRO A 113 5.21 -6.35 -15.38
CA PRO A 113 4.68 -5.03 -15.78
C PRO A 113 3.66 -5.08 -16.93
N ASP A 114 3.74 -6.10 -17.77
CA ASP A 114 2.82 -6.34 -18.89
C ASP A 114 1.79 -7.45 -18.58
N GLY A 115 1.74 -7.92 -17.32
CA GLY A 115 0.86 -9.01 -16.90
C GLY A 115 -0.60 -8.58 -16.74
N ASP A 116 -1.53 -9.48 -17.03
CA ASP A 116 -2.98 -9.23 -16.93
C ASP A 116 -3.40 -8.74 -15.53
N MET A 117 -2.82 -9.34 -14.48
CA MET A 117 -3.11 -8.97 -13.10
C MET A 117 -2.51 -7.62 -12.70
N PHE A 118 -1.42 -7.19 -13.34
CA PHE A 118 -0.86 -5.85 -13.13
C PHE A 118 -1.72 -4.78 -13.80
N ILE A 119 -2.24 -5.06 -15.01
CA ILE A 119 -3.23 -4.19 -15.66
C ILE A 119 -4.50 -4.11 -14.81
N TYR A 120 -4.96 -5.25 -14.28
CA TYR A 120 -6.10 -5.32 -13.37
C TYR A 120 -5.88 -4.52 -12.09
N PHE A 121 -4.69 -4.59 -11.49
CA PHE A 121 -4.30 -3.75 -10.34
C PHE A 121 -4.46 -2.25 -10.65
N LYS A 122 -3.94 -1.78 -11.80
CA LYS A 122 -4.06 -0.37 -12.22
C LYS A 122 -5.52 0.03 -12.43
N MET A 123 -6.33 -0.85 -13.03
CA MET A 123 -7.76 -0.62 -13.21
C MET A 123 -8.49 -0.50 -11.86
N LEU A 124 -8.20 -1.37 -10.90
CA LEU A 124 -8.78 -1.31 -9.55
C LEU A 124 -8.38 -0.03 -8.81
N MET A 125 -7.12 0.40 -8.93
CA MET A 125 -6.64 1.67 -8.40
C MET A 125 -7.45 2.86 -8.96
N LEU A 126 -7.67 2.90 -10.28
CA LEU A 126 -8.48 3.94 -10.92
C LEU A 126 -9.93 3.91 -10.42
N GLN A 127 -10.58 2.74 -10.46
CA GLN A 127 -11.97 2.58 -10.03
C GLN A 127 -12.15 2.96 -8.56
N GLY A 128 -11.23 2.53 -7.71
CA GLY A 128 -11.23 2.87 -6.29
C GLY A 128 -11.03 4.36 -6.04
N LEU A 129 -10.15 5.04 -6.79
CA LEU A 129 -9.99 6.49 -6.68
C LEU A 129 -11.24 7.26 -7.15
N ILE A 130 -11.87 6.83 -8.25
CA ILE A 130 -13.15 7.39 -8.72
C ILE A 130 -14.24 7.20 -7.65
N ALA A 131 -14.33 6.02 -7.03
CA ALA A 131 -15.27 5.76 -5.95
C ALA A 131 -14.97 6.62 -4.71
N ALA A 132 -13.70 6.76 -4.34
CA ALA A 132 -13.27 7.60 -3.22
C ALA A 132 -13.65 9.08 -3.45
N ARG A 133 -13.52 9.60 -4.67
CA ARG A 133 -13.95 10.96 -5.04
C ARG A 133 -15.43 11.21 -4.76
N LYS A 134 -16.30 10.23 -5.04
CA LYS A 134 -17.74 10.32 -4.77
C LYS A 134 -18.07 10.40 -3.27
N HIS A 135 -17.13 9.98 -2.41
CA HIS A 135 -17.29 9.93 -0.96
C HIS A 135 -16.27 10.79 -0.19
N MET A 136 -15.57 11.70 -0.88
CA MET A 136 -14.50 12.53 -0.32
C MET A 136 -14.95 13.26 0.95
N ASP A 137 -16.13 13.89 0.93
CA ASP A 137 -16.62 14.69 2.05
C ASP A 137 -16.76 13.87 3.34
N ARG A 138 -17.14 12.59 3.24
CA ARG A 138 -17.23 11.70 4.41
C ARG A 138 -15.85 11.42 5.01
N VAL A 139 -14.85 11.20 4.16
CA VAL A 139 -13.46 10.97 4.61
C VAL A 139 -12.89 12.23 5.25
N LEU A 140 -13.07 13.38 4.59
CA LEU A 140 -12.63 14.68 5.12
C LEU A 140 -13.29 14.98 6.47
N GLN A 141 -14.60 14.76 6.59
CA GLN A 141 -15.33 15.04 7.82
C GLN A 141 -14.80 14.24 9.02
N VAL A 142 -14.48 12.95 8.83
CA VAL A 142 -13.88 12.13 9.90
C VAL A 142 -12.55 12.73 10.35
N VAL A 143 -11.66 13.06 9.41
CA VAL A 143 -10.34 13.63 9.73
C VAL A 143 -10.46 14.99 10.39
N GLU A 144 -11.38 15.84 9.92
CA GLU A 144 -11.63 17.17 10.47
C GLU A 144 -12.12 17.11 11.93
N ILE A 145 -13.08 16.22 12.23
CA ILE A 145 -13.58 16.03 13.60
C ILE A 145 -12.44 15.56 14.51
N MET A 146 -11.65 14.58 14.06
CA MET A 146 -10.54 14.02 14.84
C MET A 146 -9.38 15.01 15.07
N GLN A 147 -9.27 16.03 14.22
CA GLN A 147 -8.26 17.07 14.35
C GLN A 147 -8.58 18.07 15.47
N GLN A 148 -9.87 18.32 15.76
CA GLN A 148 -10.28 19.34 16.73
C GLN A 148 -9.75 19.01 18.13
N GLY A 149 -8.93 19.92 18.68
CA GLY A 149 -8.35 19.74 20.02
C GLY A 149 -7.31 18.63 20.13
N SER A 150 -6.87 18.03 19.02
CA SER A 150 -5.89 16.96 19.02
C SER A 150 -4.46 17.50 19.07
N HIS A 151 -3.61 16.85 19.88
CA HIS A 151 -2.17 17.11 19.96
C HIS A 151 -1.34 16.08 19.17
N LEU A 152 -1.99 15.25 18.36
CA LEU A 152 -1.29 14.22 17.58
C LEU A 152 -0.42 14.86 16.47
N PRO A 153 0.78 14.31 16.22
CA PRO A 153 1.73 14.88 15.25
C PRO A 153 1.25 14.78 13.79
N CYS A 154 0.22 13.98 13.50
CA CYS A 154 -0.36 13.85 12.17
C CYS A 154 -1.19 15.07 11.73
N PHE A 155 -1.56 15.96 12.66
CA PHE A 155 -2.34 17.16 12.39
C PHE A 155 -1.47 18.42 12.41
N HIS A 156 -1.37 19.10 11.27
CA HIS A 156 -0.66 20.38 11.10
C HIS A 156 -1.64 21.48 10.65
N GLY A 157 -2.70 21.68 11.44
CA GLY A 157 -3.71 22.71 11.17
C GLY A 157 -4.40 22.51 9.81
N SER A 158 -4.69 23.61 9.12
CA SER A 158 -5.37 23.58 7.82
C SER A 158 -4.58 22.88 6.71
N SER A 159 -3.25 22.74 6.86
CA SER A 159 -2.40 22.13 5.83
C SER A 159 -2.72 20.64 5.62
N THR A 160 -3.03 19.91 6.69
CA THR A 160 -3.38 18.48 6.64
C THR A 160 -4.66 18.28 5.83
N MET A 161 -5.71 19.05 6.13
CA MET A 161 -7.00 18.98 5.44
C MET A 161 -6.89 19.39 3.97
N ARG A 162 -6.15 20.47 3.68
CA ARG A 162 -5.92 20.91 2.29
C ARG A 162 -5.19 19.83 1.49
N ALA A 163 -4.10 19.29 2.01
CA ALA A 163 -3.33 18.25 1.33
C ALA A 163 -4.15 16.97 1.13
N LEU A 164 -4.96 16.57 2.12
CA LEU A 164 -5.87 15.43 1.99
C LEU A 164 -6.88 15.65 0.87
N LYS A 165 -7.53 16.81 0.82
CA LYS A 165 -8.49 17.17 -0.23
C LYS A 165 -7.84 17.18 -1.63
N GLU A 166 -6.64 17.73 -1.75
CA GLU A 166 -5.91 17.78 -3.03
C GLU A 166 -5.64 16.39 -3.61
N ARG A 167 -5.38 15.37 -2.77
CA ARG A 167 -5.14 13.99 -3.22
C ARG A 167 -6.37 13.27 -3.78
N PHE A 168 -7.57 13.82 -3.66
CA PHE A 168 -8.76 13.30 -4.34
C PHE A 168 -8.88 13.79 -5.79
N HIS A 169 -8.13 14.82 -6.20
CA HIS A 169 -8.09 15.28 -7.59
C HIS A 169 -9.48 15.57 -8.19
N MET A 170 -10.33 16.28 -7.44
CA MET A 170 -11.73 16.51 -7.83
C MET A 170 -11.89 17.22 -9.18
N SER A 171 -10.90 18.01 -9.60
CA SER A 171 -10.89 18.73 -10.88
C SER A 171 -10.45 17.90 -12.09
N LEU A 172 -9.91 16.69 -11.90
CA LEU A 172 -9.40 15.87 -12.99
C LEU A 172 -10.52 15.04 -13.65
N THR A 173 -10.43 14.85 -14.97
CA THR A 173 -11.26 13.90 -15.71
C THR A 173 -10.83 12.45 -15.44
N GLU A 174 -11.64 11.46 -15.80
CA GLU A 174 -11.25 10.04 -15.64
C GLU A 174 -10.02 9.67 -16.49
N GLU A 175 -9.89 10.23 -17.70
CA GLU A 175 -8.69 10.07 -18.53
C GLU A 175 -7.43 10.63 -17.85
N GLN A 176 -7.54 11.81 -17.23
CA GLN A 176 -6.44 12.39 -16.47
C GLN A 176 -6.12 11.59 -15.20
N LEU A 177 -7.13 10.98 -14.56
CA LEU A 177 -6.91 10.08 -13.44
C LEU A 177 -6.19 8.80 -13.87
N GLN A 178 -6.50 8.24 -15.04
CA GLN A 178 -5.77 7.08 -15.56
C GLN A 178 -4.28 7.40 -15.68
N LEU A 179 -3.94 8.56 -16.27
CA LEU A 179 -2.55 9.02 -16.36
C LEU A 179 -1.90 9.25 -15.00
N LEU A 180 -2.65 9.78 -14.02
CA LEU A 180 -2.18 9.92 -12.65
C LEU A 180 -1.87 8.55 -12.02
N ILE A 181 -2.75 7.55 -12.18
CA ILE A 181 -2.50 6.20 -11.68
C ILE A 181 -1.24 5.62 -12.30
N ASP A 182 -1.06 5.76 -13.62
CA ASP A 182 0.15 5.30 -14.31
C ASP A 182 1.41 5.94 -13.70
N GLN A 183 1.40 7.25 -13.48
CA GLN A 183 2.51 7.98 -12.85
C GLN A 183 2.78 7.52 -11.40
N LEU A 184 1.73 7.30 -10.61
CA LEU A 184 1.86 6.84 -9.22
C LEU A 184 2.45 5.43 -9.15
N VAL A 185 2.02 4.54 -10.05
CA VAL A 185 2.50 3.17 -10.13
C VAL A 185 3.97 3.13 -10.59
N ASP A 186 4.30 3.83 -11.67
CA ASP A 186 5.67 3.91 -12.19
C ASP A 186 6.63 4.54 -11.16
N GLY A 187 6.19 5.61 -10.50
CA GLY A 187 6.94 6.27 -9.43
C GLY A 187 7.19 5.33 -8.25
N SER A 188 6.19 4.52 -7.88
CA SER A 188 6.31 3.60 -6.75
C SER A 188 7.22 2.40 -7.07
N MET A 189 7.13 1.83 -8.29
CA MET A 189 8.01 0.74 -8.74
C MET A 189 9.48 1.15 -8.79
N ARG A 190 9.76 2.37 -9.25
CA ARG A 190 11.13 2.88 -9.45
C ARG A 190 11.71 3.57 -8.21
N SER A 191 10.98 3.53 -7.10
CA SER A 191 11.34 4.23 -5.87
C SER A 191 12.65 3.71 -5.27
N LEU A 192 13.75 4.42 -5.53
CA LEU A 192 15.05 4.18 -4.90
C LEU A 192 14.97 4.39 -3.38
N THR A 193 14.09 5.29 -2.93
CA THR A 193 13.90 5.59 -1.52
C THR A 193 13.24 4.44 -0.77
N THR A 194 12.34 3.69 -1.40
CA THR A 194 11.78 2.47 -0.81
C THR A 194 12.87 1.42 -0.60
N LYS A 195 13.78 1.24 -1.56
CA LYS A 195 14.92 0.31 -1.42
C LYS A 195 15.89 0.75 -0.31
N LEU A 196 16.18 2.05 -0.24
CA LEU A 196 17.01 2.62 0.83
C LEU A 196 16.36 2.46 2.20
N TYR A 197 15.04 2.65 2.29
CA TYR A 197 14.30 2.50 3.53
C TYR A 197 14.24 1.04 4.00
N ASP A 198 13.98 0.11 3.09
CA ASP A 198 14.07 -1.33 3.38
C ASP A 198 15.49 -1.70 3.84
N GLY A 199 16.54 -1.14 3.21
CA GLY A 199 17.92 -1.30 3.66
C GLY A 199 18.18 -0.73 5.06
N PHE A 200 17.62 0.44 5.38
CA PHE A 200 17.71 1.01 6.74
C PHE A 200 17.00 0.13 7.77
N GLN A 201 15.81 -0.37 7.45
CA GLN A 201 15.03 -1.27 8.32
C GLN A 201 15.74 -2.61 8.50
N TYR A 202 16.40 -3.12 7.47
CA TYR A 202 17.25 -4.30 7.56
C TYR A 202 18.43 -4.06 8.51
N LEU A 203 19.16 -2.95 8.35
CA LEU A 203 20.34 -2.64 9.17
C LEU A 203 20.01 -2.36 10.64
N THR A 204 18.88 -1.70 10.91
CA THR A 204 18.52 -1.27 12.26
C THR A 204 17.68 -2.30 13.01
N ASN A 205 16.77 -2.98 12.31
CA ASN A 205 15.76 -3.85 12.91
C ASN A 205 15.81 -5.29 12.39
N GLY A 206 16.69 -5.61 11.43
CA GLY A 206 16.81 -6.95 10.86
C GLY A 206 15.67 -7.33 9.90
N ILE A 207 14.88 -6.35 9.43
CA ILE A 207 13.71 -6.56 8.57
C ILE A 207 14.15 -6.68 7.10
N MET A 208 14.07 -7.89 6.57
CA MET A 208 14.27 -8.28 5.15
C MET A 208 13.06 -8.03 4.26
#